data_AF-A0A351Y641-F1
#
_entry.id   AF-A0A351Y641-F1
#
_cell.length_a   1.000
_cell.length_b   1.000
_cell.length_c   1.000
_cell.angle_alpha   90.00
_cell.angle_beta   90.00
_cell.angle_gamma   90.00
#
_symmetry.space_group_name_H-M   'P 1'
#
loop_
_entity.id
_entity.type
_entity.pdbx_description
1 polymer ?
#
loop_
_entity_poly.entity_id
_entity_poly.type
_entity_poly.pdbx_seq_one_letter_code
_entity_poly.pdbx_strand_id
1 'polypeptide(L)' 'MNTLIDNPDKIIGARLYFIRIDDEGKPAKAGKPYCTICSKMTLDAGVKEFVLWHEEGICVYDTDEYNTLSFAYAG' A
#
# COMPACT_ATOMS: atom_id res chain seq x y z
N MET A 1 -8.15 9.14 5.42
CA MET A 1 -7.43 7.94 5.89
C MET A 1 -7.45 7.85 7.43
N ASN A 2 -8.57 8.24 8.08
CA ASN A 2 -8.73 8.15 9.54
C ASN A 2 -9.08 6.73 9.99
N THR A 3 -9.68 5.94 9.10
CA THR A 3 -10.10 4.56 9.38
C THR A 3 -8.96 3.64 9.82
N LEU A 4 -7.72 3.91 9.40
CA LEU A 4 -6.54 3.15 9.86
C LEU A 4 -6.14 3.47 11.30
N ILE A 5 -6.47 4.67 11.78
CA ILE A 5 -6.08 5.16 13.10
C ILE A 5 -7.19 4.93 14.12
N ASP A 6 -8.46 4.97 13.67
CA ASP A 6 -9.61 4.95 14.57
C ASP A 6 -9.95 3.55 15.13
N ASN A 7 -9.50 2.46 14.48
CA ASN A 7 -9.75 1.07 14.90
C ASN A 7 -8.56 0.15 14.53
N PRO A 8 -7.35 0.39 15.07
CA PRO A 8 -6.14 -0.34 14.68
C PRO A 8 -6.27 -1.85 14.97
N ASP A 9 -6.97 -2.23 16.04
CA ASP A 9 -7.26 -3.61 16.41
C ASP A 9 -7.98 -4.42 15.32
N LYS A 10 -8.77 -3.76 14.47
CA LYS A 10 -9.53 -4.42 13.41
C LYS A 10 -8.73 -4.67 12.12
N ILE A 11 -7.55 -4.06 12.02
CA ILE A 11 -6.74 -4.08 10.80
C ILE A 11 -5.34 -4.66 11.04
N ILE A 12 -4.97 -4.95 12.28
CA ILE A 12 -3.77 -5.73 12.60
C ILE A 12 -3.85 -7.07 11.87
N GLY A 13 -2.80 -7.40 11.13
CA GLY A 13 -2.71 -8.63 10.35
C GLY A 13 -3.51 -8.62 9.04
N ALA A 14 -4.24 -7.55 8.73
CA ALA A 14 -5.08 -7.48 7.54
C ALA A 14 -4.24 -7.35 6.26
N ARG A 15 -4.90 -7.60 5.12
CA ARG A 15 -4.37 -7.38 3.78
C ARG A 15 -5.08 -6.19 3.16
N LEU A 16 -4.31 -5.18 2.77
CA LEU A 16 -4.81 -3.96 2.15
C LEU A 16 -4.74 -4.07 0.63
N TYR A 17 -5.86 -3.82 -0.04
CA TYR A 17 -5.96 -3.82 -1.50
C TYR A 17 -5.98 -2.38 -2.01
N PHE A 18 -5.06 -2.06 -2.91
CA PHE A 18 -4.97 -0.74 -3.51
C PHE A 18 -5.15 -0.82 -5.03
N ILE A 19 -5.95 0.10 -5.55
CA ILE A 19 -6.13 0.29 -6.98
C ILE A 19 -5.91 1.76 -7.32
N ARG A 20 -5.10 2.01 -8.34
CA ARG A 20 -4.96 3.35 -8.93
C ARG A 20 -6.14 3.57 -9.87
N ILE A 21 -6.71 4.76 -9.82
CA ILE A 21 -7.72 5.22 -10.76
C ILE A 21 -7.10 6.32 -11.62
N ASP A 22 -7.32 6.29 -12.93
CA ASP A 22 -6.88 7.33 -13.86
C ASP A 22 -7.85 8.51 -13.94
N ASP A 23 -7.52 9.50 -14.76
CA ASP A 23 -8.32 10.72 -14.92
C ASP A 23 -9.71 10.47 -15.55
N GLU A 24 -9.92 9.30 -16.17
CA GLU A 24 -11.21 8.87 -16.71
C GLU A 24 -12.03 8.02 -15.73
N GLY A 25 -11.53 7.80 -14.51
CA GLY A 25 -12.20 6.98 -13.51
C GLY A 25 -12.01 5.48 -13.71
N LYS A 26 -11.07 5.05 -14.56
CA LYS A 26 -10.82 3.63 -14.84
C LYS A 26 -9.67 3.10 -13.97
N PRO A 27 -9.70 1.81 -13.59
CA PRO A 27 -8.56 1.15 -12.98
C PRO A 27 -7.31 1.24 -13.86
N ALA A 28 -6.22 1.70 -13.26
CA ALA A 28 -4.92 1.81 -13.90
C ALA A 28 -3.86 1.02 -13.13
N LYS A 29 -2.78 0.66 -13.82
CA LYS A 29 -1.62 0.00 -13.19
C LYS A 29 -0.90 0.98 -12.26
N ALA A 30 -0.57 0.51 -11.06
CA ALA A 30 0.29 1.20 -10.13
C ALA A 30 1.76 1.07 -10.59
N GLY A 31 2.54 2.12 -10.39
CA GLY A 31 4.00 2.07 -10.49
C GLY A 31 4.62 1.38 -9.27
N LYS A 32 5.96 1.34 -9.18
CA LYS A 32 6.67 0.74 -8.05
C LYS A 32 6.28 1.37 -6.70
N PRO A 33 6.44 0.66 -5.56
CA PRO A 33 6.29 1.26 -4.24
C PRO A 33 7.14 2.54 -4.07
N TYR A 34 6.49 3.69 -3.84
CA TYR A 34 7.19 4.97 -3.64
C TYR A 34 6.58 5.86 -2.55
N CYS A 35 5.34 5.60 -2.10
CA CYS A 35 4.68 6.46 -1.13
C CYS A 35 5.19 6.18 0.29
N THR A 36 6.17 6.96 0.76
CA THR A 36 6.74 6.85 2.11
C THR A 36 5.73 7.10 3.22
N ILE A 37 4.75 7.99 2.99
CA ILE A 37 3.67 8.26 3.95
C ILE A 37 2.72 7.06 4.05
N CYS A 38 2.23 6.57 2.91
CA CYS A 38 1.26 5.49 2.85
C CYS A 38 1.84 4.20 3.45
N SER A 39 3.10 3.91 3.10
CA SER A 39 3.80 2.73 3.61
C SER A 39 4.02 2.80 5.11
N LYS A 40 4.51 3.93 5.64
CA LYS A 40 4.71 4.12 7.08
C LYS A 40 3.39 4.03 7.85
N MET A 41 2.34 4.70 7.38
CA MET A 41 1.03 4.66 8.03
C MET A 41 0.45 3.24 8.07
N THR A 42 0.59 2.49 6.98
CA THR A 42 0.03 1.14 6.88
C THR A 42 0.80 0.15 7.75
N LEU A 43 2.12 0.30 7.82
CA LEU A 43 2.97 -0.45 8.72
C LEU A 43 2.64 -0.14 10.19
N ASP A 44 2.53 1.13 10.55
CA ASP A 44 2.21 1.56 11.94
C ASP A 44 0.81 1.12 12.38
N ALA A 45 -0.11 1.00 11.44
CA ALA A 45 -1.45 0.48 11.66
C ALA A 45 -1.48 -1.06 11.85
N GLY A 46 -0.35 -1.76 11.66
CA GLY A 46 -0.23 -3.20 11.86
C GLY A 46 -0.77 -4.06 10.72
N VAL A 47 -1.06 -3.46 9.55
CA VAL A 47 -1.46 -4.21 8.36
C VAL A 47 -0.29 -5.12 7.94
N LYS A 48 -0.59 -6.35 7.53
CA LYS A 48 0.43 -7.34 7.17
C LYS A 48 0.91 -7.17 5.74
N GLU A 49 -0.03 -7.03 4.82
CA GLU A 49 0.25 -7.12 3.38
C GLU A 49 -0.39 -5.98 2.60
N PHE A 50 0.29 -5.57 1.54
CA PHE A 50 -0.17 -4.57 0.58
C PHE A 50 -0.25 -5.21 -0.81
N VAL A 51 -1.43 -5.12 -1.43
CA VAL A 51 -1.70 -5.69 -2.75
C VAL A 51 -1.80 -4.59 -3.78
N LEU A 52 -0.99 -4.70 -4.83
CA LEU A 52 -0.91 -3.73 -5.92
C LEU A 52 -1.10 -4.41 -7.26
N TRP A 53 -1.72 -3.68 -8.19
CA TRP A 53 -1.84 -4.11 -9.57
C TRP A 53 -0.79 -3.42 -10.43
N HIS A 54 0.27 -4.15 -10.77
CA HIS A 54 1.38 -3.70 -11.63
C HIS A 54 1.23 -4.23 -13.06
N GLU A 55 2.09 -3.80 -13.97
CA GLU A 55 2.14 -4.31 -15.35
C GLU A 55 2.29 -5.84 -15.38
N GLU A 56 3.13 -6.40 -14.50
CA GLU A 56 3.39 -7.84 -14.36
C GLU A 56 2.21 -8.65 -13.78
N GLY A 57 1.25 -8.01 -13.11
CA GLY A 57 0.11 -8.69 -12.49
C GLY A 57 -0.30 -8.12 -11.14
N ILE A 58 -0.94 -8.95 -10.33
CA ILE A 58 -1.25 -8.62 -8.93
C ILE A 58 -0.05 -9.04 -8.09
N CYS A 59 0.60 -8.07 -7.45
CA CYS A 59 1.75 -8.29 -6.59
C CYS A 59 1.36 -8.05 -5.13
N VAL A 60 1.92 -8.86 -4.24
CA VAL A 60 1.67 -8.81 -2.79
C VAL A 60 3.00 -8.53 -2.13
N TYR A 61 3.02 -7.50 -1.29
CA TYR A 61 4.18 -7.09 -0.51
C TYR A 61 3.86 -7.21 0.97
N ASP A 62 4.78 -7.72 1.78
CA ASP A 62 4.71 -7.47 3.22
C ASP A 62 4.86 -5.96 3.47
N THR A 63 4.19 -5.41 4.48
CA THR A 63 4.20 -3.96 4.73
C THR A 63 5.58 -3.43 5.13
N ASP A 64 6.39 -4.25 5.81
CA ASP A 64 7.81 -3.97 6.07
C ASP A 64 8.60 -3.82 4.76
N GLU A 65 8.45 -4.78 3.84
CA GLU A 65 9.09 -4.76 2.52
C GLU A 65 8.63 -3.53 1.73
N TYR A 66 7.31 -3.30 1.68
CA TYR A 66 6.72 -2.16 0.99
C TYR A 66 7.24 -0.82 1.52
N ASN A 67 7.43 -0.71 2.83
CA ASN A 67 8.02 0.45 3.50
C ASN A 67 9.49 0.62 3.12
N THR A 68 10.30 -0.43 3.21
CA THR A 68 11.71 -0.38 2.78
C THR A 68 11.84 0.05 1.31
N LEU A 69 11.06 -0.54 0.41
CA LEU A 69 11.06 -0.18 -1.02
C LEU A 69 10.64 1.27 -1.24
N SER A 70 9.63 1.75 -0.52
CA SER A 70 9.15 3.13 -0.63
C SER A 70 10.20 4.16 -0.21
N PHE A 71 11.00 3.88 0.82
CA PHE A 71 12.10 4.74 1.27
C PHE A 71 13.37 4.60 0.43
N ALA A 72 13.60 3.43 -0.18
CA ALA A 72 14.69 3.21 -1.13
C ALA A 72 14.45 3.91 -2.49
N TYR A 73 13.21 4.29 -2.77
CA TYR A 73 12.83 5.07 -3.94
C TYR A 73 13.26 6.53 -3.79
N ALA A 74 14.57 6.78 -3.87
CA ALA A 74 15.13 8.12 -4.07
C ALA A 74 15.02 8.47 -5.55
N GLY A 75 13.98 9.20 -5.92
CA GLY A 75 13.84 9.83 -7.23
C GLY A 75 14.73 11.05 -7.37
#